data_AF-A0A7I9W9F5-F1
#
_entry.id   AF-A0A7I9W9F5-F1
#
_cell.length_a   1.000
_cell.length_b   1.000
_cell.length_c   1.000
_cell.angle_alpha   90.00
_cell.angle_beta   90.00
_cell.angle_gamma   90.00
#
_symmetry.space_group_name_H-M   'P 1'
#
loop_
_entity.id
_entity.type
_entity.pdbx_description
1 polymer ?
#
loop_
_entity_poly.entity_id
_entity_poly.type
_entity_poly.pdbx_seq_one_letter_code
_entity_poly.pdbx_strand_id
1 'polypeptide(L)'
;MAAHYLAGPFTPAAQSQWDDYPALNDLLPWSSTGITANRNWPSAPVVAVLKERLKRLVAEPDNTRKAVLFKQTDTSSLTARKEPFAASDTEPHTDRAFNNETASYVNTARIVRYGYRSFDRQWIIADRRLLDRSRPELWAARLPGQMFVIEQHSQPVSDGPGIMVSALIPDAHHFNNRGGRALPMLHPGGRPNVAKGLLGALSTISGRELTAEDLIAYIAGVTAHPGFTEKFTEELDTLESVYRSPPTSNCSNKPSTSAGTRSGYTPTPNGSPISTAATSDTPRVTRTASQT
;
A
#
# COMPACT_ATOMS: atom_id res chain seq x y z
N MET A 1 11.69 -20.41 44.97
CA MET A 1 11.59 -18.97 44.64
C MET A 1 11.75 -18.85 43.13
N ALA A 2 10.64 -18.79 42.39
CA ALA A 2 10.67 -18.59 40.94
C ALA A 2 10.42 -17.11 40.64
N ALA A 3 11.36 -16.47 39.96
CA ALA A 3 11.22 -15.11 39.48
C ALA A 3 10.27 -15.10 38.28
N HIS A 4 9.06 -14.58 38.47
CA HIS A 4 8.18 -14.17 37.38
C HIS A 4 8.75 -12.88 36.78
N TYR A 5 9.33 -12.96 35.58
CA TYR A 5 9.64 -11.78 34.79
C TYR A 5 8.33 -11.22 34.21
N LEU A 6 7.86 -10.12 34.78
CA LEU A 6 6.82 -9.28 34.20
C LEU A 6 7.47 -8.42 33.10
N ALA A 7 7.28 -8.82 31.85
CA ALA A 7 7.48 -7.94 30.70
C ALA A 7 6.11 -7.65 30.08
N GLY A 8 5.30 -6.87 30.81
CA GLY A 8 4.08 -6.26 30.27
C GLY A 8 4.40 -4.89 29.65
N PRO A 9 3.61 -4.41 28.68
CA PRO A 9 3.74 -3.05 28.15
C PRO A 9 3.56 -2.00 29.27
N PHE A 10 4.23 -0.85 29.12
CA PHE A 10 4.16 0.25 30.10
C PHE A 10 2.90 1.13 29.94
N THR A 11 1.98 0.72 29.08
CA THR A 11 0.65 1.31 28.90
C THR A 11 -0.28 0.77 30.01
N PRO A 12 -1.20 1.59 30.58
CA PRO A 12 -2.20 1.09 31.52
C PRO A 12 -2.95 -0.10 30.92
N ALA A 13 -3.11 -1.17 31.70
CA ALA A 13 -3.85 -2.35 31.28
C ALA A 13 -5.23 -1.93 30.77
N ALA A 14 -5.61 -2.43 29.60
CA ALA A 14 -6.92 -2.13 29.05
C ALA A 14 -7.99 -2.58 30.04
N GLN A 15 -9.04 -1.78 30.23
CA GLN A 15 -10.19 -2.20 31.06
C GLN A 15 -11.05 -3.28 30.34
N SER A 16 -10.73 -3.58 29.08
CA SER A 16 -11.38 -4.56 28.22
C SER A 16 -10.52 -5.83 28.04
N GLN A 17 -11.06 -6.88 27.42
CA GLN A 17 -10.31 -8.10 27.02
C GLN A 17 -9.28 -7.83 25.90
N TRP A 18 -8.95 -6.57 25.60
CA TRP A 18 -8.05 -6.20 24.52
C TRP A 18 -6.71 -6.93 24.61
N ASP A 19 -6.11 -6.98 25.81
CA ASP A 19 -4.82 -7.62 26.03
C ASP A 19 -4.86 -9.16 25.88
N ASP A 20 -6.05 -9.76 25.90
CA ASP A 20 -6.24 -11.21 25.69
C ASP A 20 -6.29 -11.61 24.21
N TYR A 21 -6.46 -10.64 23.29
CA TYR A 21 -6.52 -10.92 21.86
C TYR A 21 -5.14 -10.98 21.21
N PRO A 22 -4.88 -11.87 20.24
CA PRO A 22 -3.58 -11.95 19.59
C PRO A 22 -3.30 -10.71 18.74
N ALA A 23 -2.10 -10.18 18.86
CA ALA A 23 -1.61 -9.13 17.98
C ALA A 23 -1.44 -9.64 16.54
N LEU A 24 -1.43 -8.75 15.56
CA LEU A 24 -1.33 -9.13 14.15
C LEU A 24 0.03 -9.78 13.85
N ASN A 25 1.09 -9.34 14.53
CA ASN A 25 2.39 -10.02 14.52
C ASN A 25 2.37 -11.39 15.24
N ASP A 26 1.45 -11.63 16.17
CA ASP A 26 1.29 -12.96 16.78
C ASP A 26 0.65 -13.94 15.77
N LEU A 27 -0.14 -13.44 14.82
CA LEU A 27 -0.76 -14.23 13.75
C LEU A 27 0.16 -14.38 12.53
N LEU A 28 0.81 -13.28 12.13
CA LEU A 28 1.69 -13.12 10.97
C LEU A 28 3.09 -12.67 11.43
N PRO A 29 3.98 -13.58 11.87
CA PRO A 29 5.20 -13.22 12.59
C PRO A 29 6.21 -12.38 11.81
N TRP A 30 6.20 -12.47 10.48
CA TRP A 30 7.06 -11.64 9.65
C TRP A 30 6.36 -10.36 9.21
N SER A 31 6.95 -9.22 9.58
CA SER A 31 6.54 -7.90 9.14
C SER A 31 7.71 -7.07 8.64
N SER A 32 7.42 -6.06 7.82
CA SER A 32 8.39 -5.13 7.25
C SER A 32 7.75 -3.78 6.98
N THR A 33 8.50 -2.69 7.00
CA THR A 33 7.97 -1.43 6.44
C THR A 33 7.80 -1.57 4.93
N GLY A 34 6.93 -0.76 4.32
CA GLY A 34 6.90 -0.67 2.86
C GLY A 34 8.20 -0.14 2.25
N ILE A 35 8.26 -0.15 0.91
CA ILE A 35 9.40 0.34 0.11
C ILE A 35 9.54 1.86 0.29
N THR A 36 10.76 2.36 0.42
CA THR A 36 11.05 3.80 0.48
C THR A 36 12.05 4.19 -0.60
N ALA A 37 11.60 5.00 -1.56
CA ALA A 37 12.50 5.61 -2.55
C ALA A 37 13.24 6.85 -1.99
N ASN A 38 12.64 7.55 -1.01
CA ASN A 38 13.13 8.83 -0.48
C ASN A 38 13.29 9.93 -1.56
N ARG A 39 12.58 9.75 -2.68
CA ARG A 39 12.53 10.64 -3.83
C ARG A 39 11.31 10.29 -4.68
N ASN A 40 10.71 11.29 -5.32
CA ASN A 40 9.42 11.13 -6.00
C ASN A 40 9.54 10.78 -7.49
N TRP A 41 10.75 10.79 -8.05
CA TRP A 41 10.95 10.59 -9.48
C TRP A 41 10.90 9.11 -9.95
N PRO A 42 11.32 8.09 -9.16
CA PRO A 42 11.30 6.67 -9.54
C PRO A 42 9.91 6.05 -9.55
N SER A 43 8.87 6.78 -9.12
CA SER A 43 7.48 6.38 -9.21
C SER A 43 6.61 7.44 -9.89
N ALA A 44 5.56 6.98 -10.57
CA ALA A 44 4.57 7.84 -11.20
C ALA A 44 3.28 7.07 -11.53
N PRO A 45 2.14 7.76 -11.68
CA PRO A 45 0.91 7.15 -12.20
C PRO A 45 1.02 6.65 -13.65
N VAL A 46 1.97 7.20 -14.44
CA VAL A 46 2.12 6.94 -15.87
C VAL A 46 3.55 6.49 -16.20
N VAL A 47 3.68 5.37 -16.91
CA VAL A 47 4.98 4.77 -17.30
C VAL A 47 5.81 5.69 -18.20
N ALA A 48 5.17 6.42 -19.13
CA ALA A 48 5.86 7.34 -20.03
C ALA A 48 6.64 8.43 -19.27
N VAL A 49 6.07 8.93 -18.18
CA VAL A 49 6.71 9.93 -17.31
C VAL A 49 7.96 9.36 -16.64
N LEU A 50 7.93 8.09 -16.22
CA LEU A 50 9.12 7.41 -15.66
C LEU A 50 10.23 7.30 -16.70
N LYS A 51 9.89 6.89 -17.93
CA LYS A 51 10.86 6.78 -19.03
C LYS A 51 11.46 8.13 -19.40
N GLU A 52 10.66 9.19 -19.45
CA GLU A 52 11.15 10.55 -19.72
C GLU A 52 12.09 11.05 -18.63
N ARG A 53 11.70 10.92 -17.36
CA ARG A 53 12.54 11.28 -16.21
C ARG A 53 13.86 10.51 -16.24
N LEU A 54 13.79 9.21 -16.53
CA LEU A 54 14.96 8.36 -16.61
C LEU A 54 15.86 8.73 -17.77
N LYS A 55 15.29 9.03 -18.95
CA LYS A 55 16.03 9.55 -20.11
C LYS A 55 16.79 10.82 -19.76
N ARG A 56 16.11 11.78 -19.12
CA ARG A 56 16.71 13.05 -18.68
C ARG A 56 17.86 12.82 -17.70
N LEU A 57 17.68 11.91 -16.74
CA LEU A 57 18.71 11.58 -15.75
C LEU A 57 19.92 10.88 -16.38
N VAL A 58 19.71 9.91 -17.26
CA VAL A 58 20.77 9.16 -17.93
C VAL A 58 21.56 10.06 -18.89
N ALA A 59 20.88 10.96 -19.60
CA ALA A 59 21.49 11.85 -20.59
C ALA A 59 22.25 13.05 -20.01
N GLU A 60 22.17 13.30 -18.69
CA GLU A 60 22.90 14.40 -18.05
C GLU A 60 24.42 14.10 -18.01
N PRO A 61 25.26 14.91 -18.71
CA PRO A 61 26.70 14.64 -18.80
C PRO A 61 27.48 15.08 -17.55
N ASP A 62 27.02 16.11 -16.83
CA ASP A 62 27.69 16.57 -15.62
C ASP A 62 27.29 15.70 -14.42
N ASN A 63 28.25 14.97 -13.86
CA ASN A 63 28.02 14.09 -12.71
C ASN A 63 27.54 14.84 -11.46
N THR A 64 27.93 16.10 -11.28
CA THR A 64 27.49 16.91 -10.13
C THR A 64 26.01 17.21 -10.27
N ARG A 65 25.59 17.69 -11.44
CA ARG A 65 24.18 17.93 -11.77
C ARG A 65 23.36 16.64 -11.80
N LYS A 66 23.91 15.55 -12.34
CA LYS A 66 23.28 14.21 -12.36
C LYS A 66 23.03 13.71 -10.93
N ALA A 67 23.95 13.95 -10.00
CA ALA A 67 23.78 13.60 -8.59
C ALA A 67 22.61 14.38 -7.94
N VAL A 68 22.48 15.67 -8.25
CA VAL A 68 21.35 16.49 -7.79
C VAL A 68 20.03 15.98 -8.38
N LEU A 69 19.97 15.69 -9.69
CA LEU A 69 18.79 15.13 -10.34
C LEU A 69 18.41 13.75 -9.78
N PHE A 70 19.41 12.92 -9.49
CA PHE A 70 19.22 11.60 -8.89
C PHE A 70 18.62 11.70 -7.47
N LYS A 71 18.87 12.83 -6.77
CA LYS A 71 18.65 13.00 -5.33
C LYS A 71 19.43 11.95 -4.53
N GLN A 72 20.76 12.00 -4.66
CA GLN A 72 21.63 11.05 -3.96
C GLN A 72 21.47 11.11 -2.44
N THR A 73 21.53 9.94 -1.84
CA THR A 73 21.56 9.70 -0.39
C THR A 73 22.76 8.83 -0.07
N ASP A 74 23.04 8.64 1.22
CA ASP A 74 24.05 7.72 1.73
C ASP A 74 23.85 6.28 1.22
N THR A 75 22.60 5.82 1.11
CA THR A 75 22.29 4.44 0.70
C THR A 75 21.87 4.26 -0.75
N SER A 76 21.72 5.34 -1.51
CA SER A 76 21.39 5.29 -2.93
C SER A 76 22.04 6.48 -3.64
N SER A 77 23.06 6.17 -4.44
CA SER A 77 23.87 7.14 -5.18
C SER A 77 24.16 6.66 -6.61
N LEU A 78 24.75 7.52 -7.44
CA LEU A 78 25.15 7.16 -8.81
C LEU A 78 26.21 6.06 -8.86
N THR A 79 27.02 5.94 -7.80
CA THR A 79 28.10 4.95 -7.70
C THR A 79 27.69 3.71 -6.90
N ALA A 80 26.52 3.74 -6.25
CA ALA A 80 26.03 2.63 -5.46
C ALA A 80 25.82 1.37 -6.31
N ARG A 81 26.19 0.23 -5.73
CA ARG A 81 26.02 -1.11 -6.26
C ARG A 81 25.25 -1.92 -5.24
N LYS A 82 24.27 -2.71 -5.68
CA LYS A 82 23.42 -3.51 -4.80
C LYS A 82 23.12 -4.83 -5.47
N GLU A 83 23.02 -5.90 -4.69
CA GLU A 83 22.54 -7.18 -5.20
C GLU A 83 21.14 -7.03 -5.82
N PRO A 84 20.86 -7.62 -6.99
CA PRO A 84 19.53 -7.58 -7.59
C PRO A 84 18.44 -8.09 -6.64
N PHE A 85 17.19 -7.72 -6.89
CA PHE A 85 16.10 -8.36 -6.17
C PHE A 85 15.94 -9.80 -6.64
N ALA A 86 15.53 -10.69 -5.75
CA ALA A 86 15.13 -12.06 -6.09
C ALA A 86 13.72 -12.08 -6.72
N ALA A 87 13.51 -11.32 -7.79
CA ALA A 87 12.26 -11.21 -8.54
C ALA A 87 12.57 -10.97 -10.03
N SER A 88 11.95 -11.76 -10.93
CA SER A 88 12.33 -11.86 -12.34
C SER A 88 12.00 -10.63 -13.21
N ASP A 89 11.03 -9.83 -12.77
CA ASP A 89 10.58 -8.59 -13.41
C ASP A 89 11.19 -7.33 -12.76
N THR A 90 12.39 -7.48 -12.18
CA THR A 90 13.18 -6.39 -11.59
C THR A 90 14.54 -6.26 -12.28
N GLU A 91 15.22 -5.12 -12.10
CA GLU A 91 16.48 -4.84 -12.80
C GLU A 91 17.57 -5.85 -12.40
N PRO A 92 18.10 -6.65 -13.34
CA PRO A 92 19.08 -7.68 -13.03
C PRO A 92 20.51 -7.16 -12.86
N HIS A 93 20.84 -5.96 -13.36
CA HIS A 93 22.20 -5.43 -13.38
C HIS A 93 22.40 -4.27 -12.39
N THR A 94 22.04 -4.50 -11.12
CA THR A 94 22.22 -3.52 -10.05
C THR A 94 23.56 -3.62 -9.33
N ASP A 95 24.36 -4.63 -9.67
CA ASP A 95 25.74 -4.86 -9.23
C ASP A 95 26.74 -3.86 -9.85
N ARG A 96 26.34 -3.19 -10.93
CA ARG A 96 27.06 -2.05 -11.52
C ARG A 96 26.54 -0.70 -11.04
N ALA A 97 27.43 0.29 -11.02
CA ALA A 97 27.07 1.66 -10.69
C ALA A 97 26.04 2.23 -11.68
N PHE A 98 25.05 2.97 -11.19
CA PHE A 98 24.03 3.61 -12.04
C PHE A 98 24.62 4.64 -13.02
N ASN A 99 25.75 5.26 -12.68
CA ASN A 99 26.52 6.13 -13.58
C ASN A 99 26.78 5.45 -14.95
N ASN A 100 27.02 4.15 -14.95
CA ASN A 100 27.38 3.40 -16.15
C ASN A 100 26.16 3.09 -17.05
N GLU A 101 24.95 3.46 -16.64
CA GLU A 101 23.75 3.24 -17.45
C GLU A 101 23.71 4.18 -18.66
N THR A 102 23.28 3.62 -19.78
CA THR A 102 23.20 4.32 -21.08
C THR A 102 21.76 4.43 -21.56
N ALA A 103 21.53 5.02 -22.74
CA ALA A 103 20.21 5.09 -23.34
C ALA A 103 19.52 3.72 -23.49
N SER A 104 20.29 2.62 -23.57
CA SER A 104 19.74 1.26 -23.60
C SER A 104 18.93 0.94 -22.34
N TYR A 105 19.44 1.33 -21.16
CA TYR A 105 18.77 1.12 -19.88
C TYR A 105 17.39 1.77 -19.84
N VAL A 106 17.20 2.95 -20.44
CA VAL A 106 15.90 3.62 -20.50
C VAL A 106 14.83 2.75 -21.18
N ASN A 107 15.23 1.97 -22.18
CA ASN A 107 14.33 1.10 -22.93
C ASN A 107 14.08 -0.24 -22.23
N THR A 108 15.07 -0.74 -21.50
CA THR A 108 15.01 -2.05 -20.81
C THR A 108 14.61 -1.94 -19.34
N ALA A 109 14.52 -0.73 -18.77
CA ALA A 109 14.22 -0.50 -17.37
C ALA A 109 12.96 -1.27 -16.94
N ARG A 110 13.09 -2.03 -15.86
CA ARG A 110 11.99 -2.82 -15.31
C ARG A 110 11.07 -1.91 -14.52
N ILE A 111 9.82 -1.80 -14.97
CA ILE A 111 8.80 -0.93 -14.36
C ILE A 111 7.61 -1.80 -13.99
N VAL A 112 7.24 -1.81 -12.71
CA VAL A 112 6.19 -2.69 -12.17
C VAL A 112 5.11 -1.89 -11.46
N ARG A 113 3.93 -2.50 -11.29
CA ARG A 113 2.88 -1.92 -10.44
C ARG A 113 3.23 -2.09 -8.97
N TYR A 114 2.97 -1.05 -8.19
CA TYR A 114 3.10 -1.08 -6.74
C TYR A 114 1.98 -0.27 -6.08
N GLY A 115 1.74 -0.53 -4.80
CA GLY A 115 0.76 0.20 -4.02
C GLY A 115 1.38 1.48 -3.48
N TYR A 116 1.10 2.63 -4.09
CA TYR A 116 1.65 3.90 -3.60
C TYR A 116 0.94 4.36 -2.33
N ARG A 117 -0.39 4.39 -2.35
CA ARG A 117 -1.25 4.69 -1.19
C ARG A 117 -2.43 3.73 -1.17
N SER A 118 -3.23 3.78 -0.11
CA SER A 118 -4.51 3.11 -0.05
C SER A 118 -5.31 3.41 -1.32
N PHE A 119 -5.66 2.37 -2.07
CA PHE A 119 -6.36 2.43 -3.35
C PHE A 119 -5.64 3.16 -4.52
N ASP A 120 -4.44 3.72 -4.30
CA ASP A 120 -3.62 4.31 -5.36
C ASP A 120 -2.56 3.33 -5.86
N ARG A 121 -2.77 2.88 -7.09
CA ARG A 121 -1.91 1.92 -7.78
C ARG A 121 -1.06 2.66 -8.80
N GLN A 122 0.22 2.82 -8.53
CA GLN A 122 1.15 3.50 -9.43
C GLN A 122 2.17 2.55 -10.02
N TRP A 123 3.10 3.10 -10.78
CA TRP A 123 4.25 2.40 -11.34
C TRP A 123 5.53 2.84 -10.63
N ILE A 124 6.48 1.92 -10.49
CA ILE A 124 7.80 2.17 -9.92
C ILE A 124 8.87 1.52 -10.79
N ILE A 125 10.02 2.18 -10.92
CA ILE A 125 11.22 1.57 -11.52
C ILE A 125 11.80 0.57 -10.50
N ALA A 126 11.72 -0.71 -10.81
CA ALA A 126 12.14 -1.82 -9.96
C ALA A 126 13.66 -2.04 -10.03
N ASP A 127 14.42 -0.98 -9.76
CA ASP A 127 15.88 -0.99 -9.68
C ASP A 127 16.30 -0.65 -8.25
N ARG A 128 17.00 -1.60 -7.59
CA ARG A 128 17.38 -1.48 -6.19
C ARG A 128 18.28 -0.27 -5.93
N ARG A 129 19.09 0.16 -6.91
CA ARG A 129 19.97 1.32 -6.78
C ARG A 129 19.19 2.62 -6.67
N LEU A 130 17.98 2.69 -7.23
CA LEU A 130 17.12 3.87 -7.24
C LEU A 130 16.29 4.02 -5.96
N LEU A 131 16.30 3.01 -5.09
CA LEU A 131 15.49 2.94 -3.88
C LEU A 131 16.38 2.99 -2.64
N ASP A 132 16.01 3.80 -1.65
CA ASP A 132 16.78 4.06 -0.44
C ASP A 132 16.64 2.91 0.57
N ARG A 133 15.40 2.63 1.00
CA ARG A 133 15.04 1.43 1.80
C ARG A 133 14.19 0.51 0.92
N SER A 134 14.89 -0.30 0.13
CA SER A 134 14.28 -1.09 -0.94
C SER A 134 13.56 -2.36 -0.49
N ARG A 135 13.82 -2.85 0.73
CA ARG A 135 13.18 -4.04 1.32
C ARG A 135 13.23 -5.29 0.43
N PRO A 136 14.45 -5.80 0.10
CA PRO A 136 14.62 -6.89 -0.87
C PRO A 136 13.80 -8.15 -0.56
N GLU A 137 13.60 -8.48 0.72
CA GLU A 137 12.75 -9.61 1.14
C GLU A 137 11.28 -9.45 0.72
N LEU A 138 10.73 -8.22 0.74
CA LEU A 138 9.36 -7.97 0.25
C LEU A 138 9.27 -8.19 -1.26
N TRP A 139 10.32 -7.84 -2.01
CA TRP A 139 10.40 -8.12 -3.44
C TRP A 139 10.50 -9.62 -3.72
N ALA A 140 11.32 -10.34 -2.94
CA ALA A 140 11.47 -11.79 -3.05
C ALA A 140 10.18 -12.55 -2.70
N ALA A 141 9.38 -11.98 -1.79
CA ALA A 141 8.07 -12.51 -1.44
C ALA A 141 6.95 -12.10 -2.40
N ARG A 142 7.23 -11.35 -3.48
CA ARG A 142 6.23 -10.99 -4.49
C ARG A 142 5.97 -12.16 -5.44
N LEU A 143 5.32 -13.18 -4.90
CA LEU A 143 4.96 -14.42 -5.55
C LEU A 143 3.50 -14.36 -6.08
N PRO A 144 3.13 -15.21 -7.05
CA PRO A 144 1.72 -15.40 -7.41
C PRO A 144 0.89 -15.76 -6.17
N GLY A 145 -0.28 -15.13 -6.02
CA GLY A 145 -1.16 -15.31 -4.85
C GLY A 145 -0.76 -14.54 -3.59
N GLN A 146 0.37 -13.81 -3.60
CA GLN A 146 0.79 -13.01 -2.45
C GLN A 146 -0.24 -11.91 -2.10
N MET A 147 -0.53 -11.79 -0.81
CA MET A 147 -1.28 -10.68 -0.23
C MET A 147 -0.43 -10.00 0.85
N PHE A 148 -0.42 -8.68 0.85
CA PHE A 148 0.19 -7.87 1.90
C PHE A 148 -0.92 -7.31 2.77
N VAL A 149 -0.95 -7.72 4.03
CA VAL A 149 -1.72 -7.01 5.06
C VAL A 149 -0.91 -5.80 5.48
N ILE A 150 -1.49 -4.62 5.43
CA ILE A 150 -0.85 -3.37 5.82
C ILE A 150 -1.62 -2.79 7.00
N GLU A 151 -0.97 -2.72 8.14
CA GLU A 151 -1.51 -2.06 9.33
C GLU A 151 -0.93 -0.66 9.49
N GLN A 152 -1.71 0.21 10.13
CA GLN A 152 -1.19 1.46 10.67
C GLN A 152 -0.37 1.15 11.92
N HIS A 153 0.91 1.50 11.92
CA HIS A 153 1.80 1.31 13.07
C HIS A 153 2.43 2.63 13.55
N SER A 154 2.09 3.75 12.91
CA SER A 154 2.77 5.03 13.15
C SER A 154 1.87 6.11 13.76
N GLN A 155 0.55 5.91 13.70
CA GLN A 155 -0.45 6.89 14.10
C GLN A 155 -1.68 6.15 14.63
N PRO A 156 -2.48 6.76 15.51
CA PRO A 156 -3.72 6.15 15.94
C PRO A 156 -4.78 6.12 14.83
N VAL A 157 -5.68 5.14 14.89
CA VAL A 157 -6.76 4.95 13.92
C VAL A 157 -8.07 5.45 14.52
N SER A 158 -8.50 6.63 14.10
CA SER A 158 -9.72 7.26 14.63
C SER A 158 -11.02 6.79 13.95
N ASP A 159 -10.94 6.34 12.69
CA ASP A 159 -12.09 5.89 11.89
C ASP A 159 -11.63 5.02 10.71
N GLY A 160 -12.52 4.16 10.20
CA GLY A 160 -12.31 3.31 9.03
C GLY A 160 -11.66 1.95 9.33
N PRO A 161 -11.35 1.14 8.29
CA PRO A 161 -10.81 -0.20 8.48
C PRO A 161 -9.43 -0.14 9.13
N GLY A 162 -9.23 -1.01 10.13
CA GLY A 162 -7.99 -1.04 10.90
C GLY A 162 -6.76 -1.55 10.13
N ILE A 163 -6.98 -2.23 9.01
CA ILE A 163 -5.93 -2.69 8.09
C ILE A 163 -6.34 -2.45 6.63
N MET A 164 -5.35 -2.50 5.75
CA MET A 164 -5.51 -2.55 4.30
C MET A 164 -4.95 -3.87 3.78
N VAL A 165 -5.59 -4.48 2.79
CA VAL A 165 -5.06 -5.68 2.12
C VAL A 165 -4.83 -5.37 0.65
N SER A 166 -3.66 -5.74 0.14
CA SER A 166 -3.27 -5.48 -1.25
C SER A 166 -2.42 -6.61 -1.81
N ALA A 167 -2.64 -6.99 -3.08
CA ALA A 167 -1.72 -7.89 -3.81
C ALA A 167 -0.47 -7.17 -4.33
N LEU A 168 -0.43 -5.83 -4.26
CA LEU A 168 0.70 -5.02 -4.69
C LEU A 168 1.65 -4.78 -3.52
N ILE A 169 2.96 -4.85 -3.80
CA ILE A 169 4.00 -4.47 -2.85
C ILE A 169 3.80 -3.01 -2.40
N PRO A 170 3.75 -2.73 -1.09
CA PRO A 170 3.35 -1.41 -0.59
C PRO A 170 4.54 -0.43 -0.46
N ASP A 171 4.26 0.85 -0.68
CA ASP A 171 5.11 1.96 -0.23
C ASP A 171 5.14 2.07 1.31
N ALA A 172 6.19 2.67 1.86
CA ALA A 172 6.30 2.90 3.30
C ALA A 172 5.15 3.74 3.89
N HIS A 173 4.49 4.58 3.09
CA HIS A 173 3.33 5.37 3.50
C HIS A 173 2.03 4.88 2.87
N HIS A 174 1.94 3.58 2.59
CA HIS A 174 0.77 3.01 1.91
C HIS A 174 -0.53 3.28 2.69
N PHE A 175 -0.53 3.13 4.01
CA PHE A 175 -1.72 3.27 4.83
C PHE A 175 -2.05 4.75 5.12
N ASN A 176 -3.06 5.31 4.46
CA ASN A 176 -3.56 6.67 4.73
C ASN A 176 -2.46 7.76 4.69
N ASN A 177 -1.50 7.64 3.75
CA ASN A 177 -0.35 8.54 3.61
C ASN A 177 0.51 8.69 4.89
N ARG A 178 0.38 7.74 5.81
CA ARG A 178 1.05 7.62 7.10
C ARG A 178 1.71 6.24 7.13
N GLY A 179 2.75 6.06 7.93
CA GLY A 179 3.60 4.86 7.86
C GLY A 179 2.80 3.55 7.89
N GLY A 180 3.05 2.63 6.96
CA GLY A 180 2.41 1.32 6.90
C GLY A 180 3.40 0.21 7.19
N ARG A 181 3.06 -0.69 8.11
CA ARG A 181 3.78 -1.95 8.30
C ARG A 181 3.07 -3.05 7.51
N ALA A 182 3.81 -3.68 6.61
CA ALA A 182 3.35 -4.78 5.79
C ALA A 182 3.66 -6.12 6.48
N LEU A 183 2.66 -6.99 6.56
CA LEU A 183 2.73 -8.37 7.00
C LEU A 183 2.34 -9.23 5.79
N PRO A 184 3.33 -9.71 5.01
CA PRO A 184 3.07 -10.51 3.82
C PRO A 184 2.46 -11.86 4.21
N MET A 185 1.54 -12.40 3.42
CA MET A 185 0.93 -13.71 3.67
C MET A 185 1.91 -14.85 3.42
N LEU A 186 2.83 -14.69 2.47
CA LEU A 186 3.84 -15.68 2.09
C LEU A 186 5.24 -15.14 2.35
N HIS A 187 6.13 -15.97 2.87
CA HIS A 187 7.57 -15.73 2.89
C HIS A 187 8.18 -15.82 1.48
N PRO A 188 9.40 -15.31 1.27
CA PRO A 188 10.21 -15.73 0.13
C PRO A 188 10.26 -17.25 0.05
N GLY A 189 10.04 -17.81 -1.15
CA GLY A 189 9.92 -19.25 -1.36
C GLY A 189 8.52 -19.85 -1.14
N GLY A 190 7.51 -19.05 -0.77
CA GLY A 190 6.10 -19.44 -0.85
C GLY A 190 5.52 -20.11 0.40
N ARG A 191 6.30 -20.28 1.47
CA ARG A 191 5.77 -20.78 2.74
C ARG A 191 4.84 -19.73 3.39
N PRO A 192 3.67 -20.11 3.93
CA PRO A 192 2.83 -19.19 4.69
C PRO A 192 3.56 -18.53 5.86
N ASN A 193 3.40 -17.21 5.97
CA ASN A 193 3.80 -16.41 7.12
C ASN A 193 2.70 -16.46 8.18
N VAL A 194 2.57 -17.62 8.81
CA VAL A 194 1.59 -17.83 9.88
C VAL A 194 2.28 -18.44 11.08
N ALA A 195 1.84 -18.07 12.28
CA ALA A 195 2.36 -18.64 13.51
C ALA A 195 2.29 -20.17 13.51
N LYS A 196 3.35 -20.80 14.04
CA LYS A 196 3.52 -22.24 14.02
C LYS A 196 2.35 -22.94 14.73
N GLY A 197 1.69 -23.86 14.04
CA GLY A 197 0.57 -24.64 14.58
C GLY A 197 -0.79 -23.93 14.58
N LEU A 198 -0.84 -22.63 14.26
CA LEU A 198 -2.08 -21.84 14.30
C LEU A 198 -3.14 -22.39 13.35
N LEU A 199 -2.81 -22.56 12.06
CA LEU A 199 -3.77 -23.09 11.08
C LEU A 199 -4.27 -24.48 11.45
N GLY A 200 -3.41 -25.36 11.97
CA GLY A 200 -3.80 -26.70 12.41
C GLY A 200 -4.76 -26.68 13.60
N ALA A 201 -4.48 -25.82 14.59
CA ALA A 201 -5.36 -25.63 15.74
C ALA A 201 -6.73 -25.08 15.32
N LEU A 202 -6.75 -24.02 14.51
CA LEU A 202 -8.00 -23.43 14.00
C LEU A 202 -8.78 -24.40 13.10
N SER A 203 -8.08 -25.21 12.31
CA SER A 203 -8.74 -26.23 11.47
C SER A 203 -9.42 -27.30 12.32
N THR A 204 -8.76 -27.73 13.41
CA THR A 204 -9.31 -28.69 14.36
C THR A 204 -10.56 -28.13 15.04
N ILE A 205 -10.51 -26.87 15.49
CA ILE A 205 -11.64 -26.22 16.18
C ILE A 205 -12.83 -26.02 15.24
N SER A 206 -12.57 -25.61 13.99
CA SER A 206 -13.63 -25.31 13.02
C SER A 206 -14.18 -26.54 12.29
N GLY A 207 -13.52 -27.70 12.41
CA GLY A 207 -13.87 -28.91 11.67
C GLY A 207 -13.64 -28.82 10.15
N ARG A 208 -12.86 -27.82 9.69
CA ARG A 208 -12.56 -27.53 8.29
C ARG A 208 -11.08 -27.23 8.15
N GLU A 209 -10.44 -27.67 7.06
CA GLU A 209 -9.08 -27.24 6.74
C GLU A 209 -9.05 -25.73 6.42
N LEU A 210 -8.17 -25.00 7.09
CA LEU A 210 -7.98 -23.56 6.91
C LEU A 210 -6.63 -23.25 6.30
N THR A 211 -6.66 -22.38 5.29
CA THR A 211 -5.51 -21.88 4.55
C THR A 211 -4.99 -20.55 5.12
N ALA A 212 -3.85 -20.08 4.61
CA ALA A 212 -3.36 -18.74 4.94
C ALA A 212 -4.32 -17.67 4.41
N GLU A 213 -4.90 -17.90 3.23
CA GLU A 213 -5.91 -17.06 2.59
C GLU A 213 -7.17 -16.94 3.44
N ASP A 214 -7.64 -18.05 4.03
CA ASP A 214 -8.76 -18.04 4.99
C ASP A 214 -8.44 -17.15 6.21
N LEU A 215 -7.21 -17.24 6.74
CA LEU A 215 -6.78 -16.41 7.86
C LEU A 215 -6.73 -14.93 7.47
N ILE A 216 -6.17 -14.58 6.31
CA ILE A 216 -6.16 -13.19 5.84
C ILE A 216 -7.58 -12.67 5.62
N ALA A 217 -8.47 -13.47 5.02
CA ALA A 217 -9.87 -13.10 4.82
C ALA A 217 -10.61 -12.88 6.14
N TYR A 218 -10.34 -13.74 7.13
CA TYR A 218 -10.86 -13.61 8.48
C TYR A 218 -10.40 -12.31 9.16
N ILE A 219 -9.09 -12.03 9.14
CA ILE A 219 -8.52 -10.79 9.68
C ILE A 219 -9.19 -9.58 8.99
N ALA A 220 -9.25 -9.56 7.66
CA ALA A 220 -9.90 -8.49 6.91
C ALA A 220 -11.38 -8.31 7.29
N GLY A 221 -12.12 -9.40 7.49
CA GLY A 221 -13.54 -9.33 7.90
C GLY A 221 -13.74 -8.74 9.29
N VAL A 222 -12.92 -9.14 10.26
CA VAL A 222 -13.00 -8.63 11.65
C VAL A 222 -12.62 -7.16 11.71
N THR A 223 -11.52 -6.79 11.05
CA THR A 223 -10.94 -5.44 11.05
C THR A 223 -11.75 -4.40 10.28
N ALA A 224 -12.60 -4.84 9.35
CA ALA A 224 -13.48 -3.97 8.58
C ALA A 224 -14.83 -3.71 9.27
N HIS A 225 -15.15 -4.42 10.36
CA HIS A 225 -16.42 -4.29 11.03
C HIS A 225 -16.48 -2.99 11.85
N PRO A 226 -17.47 -2.09 11.67
CA PRO A 226 -17.54 -0.81 12.41
C PRO A 226 -17.56 -0.98 13.94
N GLY A 227 -18.24 -2.03 14.41
CA GLY A 227 -18.25 -2.39 15.84
C GLY A 227 -16.88 -2.82 16.40
N PHE A 228 -15.87 -3.08 15.56
CA PHE A 228 -14.49 -3.30 16.01
C PHE A 228 -13.84 -1.97 16.40
N THR A 229 -13.90 -0.96 15.52
CA THR A 229 -13.31 0.35 15.79
C THR A 229 -14.05 1.12 16.88
N GLU A 230 -15.38 0.99 16.95
CA GLU A 230 -16.21 1.59 18.03
C GLU A 230 -15.94 0.96 19.39
N LYS A 231 -15.70 -0.35 19.45
CA LYS A 231 -15.48 -1.07 20.71
C LYS A 231 -14.10 -0.84 21.30
N PHE A 232 -13.09 -0.60 20.46
CA PHE A 232 -11.69 -0.48 20.87
C PHE A 232 -11.09 0.90 20.56
N THR A 233 -11.92 1.94 20.52
CA THR A 233 -11.49 3.30 20.17
C THR A 233 -10.37 3.80 21.10
N GLU A 234 -10.49 3.58 22.41
CA GLU A 234 -9.49 4.01 23.40
C GLU A 234 -8.15 3.27 23.22
N GLU A 235 -8.20 1.98 22.88
CA GLU A 235 -7.01 1.15 22.68
C GLU A 235 -6.37 1.32 21.29
N LEU A 236 -7.12 1.74 20.27
CA LEU A 236 -6.59 2.09 18.94
C LEU A 236 -5.96 3.49 18.91
N ASP A 237 -6.25 4.32 19.93
CA ASP A 237 -5.71 5.67 20.09
C ASP A 237 -4.28 5.70 20.68
N THR A 238 -3.83 4.61 21.29
CA THR A 238 -2.47 4.46 21.85
C THR A 238 -1.46 3.98 20.81
N LEU A 239 -0.35 4.70 20.65
CA LEU A 239 0.71 4.43 19.65
C LEU A 239 1.44 3.07 19.82
N GLU A 240 1.22 2.36 20.93
CA GLU A 240 1.74 1.01 21.19
C GLU A 240 0.75 -0.12 20.82
N SER A 241 -0.43 0.23 20.31
CA SER A 241 -1.48 -0.73 19.96
C SER A 241 -1.06 -1.56 18.75
N VAL A 242 -0.43 -2.70 19.02
CA VAL A 242 -0.29 -3.76 18.02
C VAL A 242 -1.71 -4.23 17.73
N TYR A 243 -2.10 -4.24 16.46
CA TYR A 243 -3.47 -4.55 16.07
C TYR A 243 -3.88 -5.93 16.58
N ARG A 244 -4.86 -6.05 17.48
CA ARG A 244 -5.28 -7.36 18.02
C ARG A 244 -6.57 -7.85 17.36
N SER A 245 -6.58 -9.09 16.88
CA SER A 245 -7.75 -9.69 16.21
C SER A 245 -8.50 -10.61 17.18
N PRO A 246 -9.74 -10.31 17.60
CA PRO A 246 -10.52 -11.24 18.40
C PRO A 246 -10.87 -12.50 17.61
N PRO A 247 -10.92 -13.68 18.24
CA PRO A 247 -11.59 -14.85 17.66
C PRO A 247 -13.10 -14.63 17.71
N THR A 248 -13.76 -14.68 16.56
CA THR A 248 -15.21 -14.59 16.40
C THR A 248 -15.71 -15.97 16.00
N SER A 249 -16.64 -16.50 16.78
CA SER A 249 -17.14 -17.88 16.69
C SER A 249 -18.20 -18.09 15.60
N ASN A 250 -18.33 -17.17 14.63
CA ASN A 250 -19.49 -17.14 13.74
C ASN A 250 -19.09 -17.10 12.25
N CYS A 251 -18.72 -18.27 11.70
CA CYS A 251 -18.46 -18.46 10.26
C CYS A 251 -19.74 -18.57 9.41
N SER A 252 -20.89 -18.08 9.88
CA SER A 252 -22.18 -18.25 9.21
C SER A 252 -23.04 -16.99 9.25
N ASN A 253 -22.63 -15.94 8.53
CA ASN A 253 -23.54 -14.84 8.23
C ASN A 253 -23.84 -14.81 6.72
N LYS A 254 -25.02 -15.32 6.36
CA LYS A 254 -25.72 -14.99 5.10
C LYS A 254 -25.91 -13.47 5.05
N PRO A 255 -25.85 -12.83 3.86
CA PRO A 255 -26.12 -11.41 3.74
C PRO A 255 -27.58 -11.13 4.15
N SER A 256 -27.75 -10.28 5.17
CA SER A 256 -29.04 -9.72 5.54
C SER A 256 -29.46 -8.68 4.49
N THR A 257 -30.44 -9.04 3.68
CA THR A 257 -31.23 -8.11 2.88
C THR A 257 -32.15 -7.30 3.79
N SER A 258 -31.68 -6.15 4.25
CA SER A 258 -32.54 -5.00 4.62
C SER A 258 -31.67 -3.80 5.02
N ALA A 259 -31.52 -2.82 4.12
CA ALA A 259 -31.11 -1.47 4.48
C ALA A 259 -32.16 -0.50 3.94
N GLY A 260 -32.81 0.18 4.88
CA GLY A 260 -34.02 0.97 4.69
C GLY A 260 -33.86 2.19 3.81
N THR A 261 -34.94 2.48 3.09
CA THR A 261 -35.26 3.74 2.45
C THR A 261 -35.52 4.83 3.51
N ARG A 262 -34.77 5.94 3.48
CA ARG A 262 -35.18 7.29 3.98
C ARG A 262 -34.31 8.31 3.24
N SER A 263 -34.85 9.14 2.34
CA SER A 263 -35.75 10.30 2.53
C SER A 263 -34.99 11.62 2.68
N GLY A 264 -35.00 12.42 1.61
CA GLY A 264 -35.27 13.86 1.66
C GLY A 264 -34.07 14.79 1.84
N TYR A 265 -33.56 15.34 0.73
CA TYR A 265 -32.92 16.65 0.73
C TYR A 265 -33.65 17.55 -0.27
N THR A 266 -34.39 18.54 0.24
CA THR A 266 -35.03 19.63 -0.52
C THR A 266 -34.08 20.82 -0.62
N PRO A 267 -33.82 21.38 -1.81
CA PRO A 267 -33.25 22.72 -1.93
C PRO A 267 -34.36 23.77 -1.95
N THR A 268 -34.22 24.82 -1.14
CA THR A 268 -35.07 26.02 -1.16
C THR A 268 -34.73 26.93 -2.35
N PRO A 269 -35.71 27.58 -3.00
CA PRO A 269 -35.49 28.53 -4.10
C PRO A 269 -35.70 29.98 -3.64
N ASN A 270 -34.83 30.89 -4.10
CA ASN A 270 -35.05 32.34 -4.26
C ASN A 270 -34.13 32.72 -5.44
N GLY A 271 -34.54 33.10 -6.66
CA GLY A 271 -35.59 34.03 -7.10
C GLY A 271 -35.07 35.47 -7.00
N SER A 272 -34.89 36.33 -8.00
CA SER A 272 -35.16 36.42 -9.45
C SER A 272 -34.43 37.72 -9.95
N PRO A 273 -34.78 38.38 -11.08
CA PRO A 273 -34.56 38.00 -12.49
C PRO A 273 -33.77 39.07 -13.28
N ILE A 274 -33.23 38.73 -14.46
CA ILE A 274 -33.05 39.71 -15.55
C ILE A 274 -33.61 39.12 -16.84
N SER A 275 -34.48 39.92 -17.46
CA SER A 275 -35.35 39.62 -18.59
C SER A 275 -34.63 39.82 -19.93
N THR A 276 -34.96 38.93 -20.88
CA THR A 276 -35.17 39.14 -22.33
C THR A 276 -34.13 39.86 -23.19
N ALA A 277 -33.64 39.18 -24.23
CA ALA A 277 -34.12 39.42 -25.60
C ALA A 277 -33.59 38.35 -26.57
N ALA A 278 -34.49 37.79 -27.36
CA ALA A 278 -34.22 36.94 -28.50
C ALA A 278 -33.80 37.79 -29.71
N THR A 279 -32.90 37.28 -30.54
CA THR A 279 -32.97 37.51 -32.00
C THR A 279 -32.29 36.35 -32.74
N SER A 280 -33.08 35.73 -33.62
CA SER A 280 -32.68 34.81 -34.68
C SER A 280 -31.88 35.54 -35.75
N ASP A 281 -30.90 34.87 -36.38
CA ASP A 281 -30.84 34.68 -37.83
C ASP A 281 -29.51 34.07 -38.30
N THR A 282 -29.63 32.96 -39.02
CA THR A 282 -28.74 32.52 -40.11
C THR A 282 -29.59 32.63 -41.40
N PRO A 283 -29.09 32.59 -42.65
CA PRO A 283 -27.71 32.38 -43.11
C PRO A 283 -27.30 33.29 -44.31
N ARG A 284 -26.06 33.19 -44.81
CA ARG A 284 -25.79 33.15 -46.28
C ARG A 284 -24.32 32.82 -46.62
N VAL A 285 -24.19 31.76 -47.40
CA VAL A 285 -23.02 31.35 -48.19
C VAL A 285 -22.74 32.38 -49.29
N THR A 286 -21.48 32.76 -49.49
CA THR A 286 -21.02 33.26 -50.80
C THR A 286 -19.64 32.71 -51.13
N ARG A 287 -19.52 32.23 -52.37
CA ARG A 287 -18.39 31.56 -53.01
C ARG A 287 -17.97 32.43 -54.19
N THR A 288 -16.68 32.78 -54.33
CA THR A 288 -16.03 33.24 -55.58
C THR A 288 -14.51 33.18 -55.38
N ALA A 289 -13.79 32.30 -56.10
CA ALA A 289 -13.01 32.55 -57.34
C ALA A 289 -11.68 33.30 -57.05
N SER A 290 -10.51 32.66 -57.07
CA SER A 290 -9.64 32.25 -58.21
C SER A 290 -8.91 33.41 -58.92
N GLN A 291 -7.63 33.16 -59.25
CA GLN A 291 -6.62 33.98 -60.00
C GLN A 291 -5.91 35.04 -59.14
N THR A 292 -4.58 35.20 -59.13
CA THR A 292 -3.42 34.71 -59.91
C THR A 292 -2.19 34.71 -59.00
#